data_AF-C6HGQ1-F1
#
_entry.id   AF-C6HGQ1-F1
#
_cell.length_a   1.000
_cell.length_b   1.000
_cell.length_c   1.000
_cell.angle_alpha   90.00
_cell.angle_beta   90.00
_cell.angle_gamma   90.00
#
_symmetry.space_group_name_H-M   'P 1'
#
loop_
_entity.id
_entity.type
_entity.pdbx_description
1 polymer ?
#
loop_
_entity_poly.entity_id
_entity_poly.type
_entity_poly.pdbx_seq_one_letter_code
_entity_poly.pdbx_strand_id
1 'polypeptide(L)'
;MSFFAFGSAASTVDHAAAQTLTQQAASVGGIGLASLKWQAAALTAKTCEHTQLDRDQKDEEVAYSHTTPPARPDSTPPTRIMSYAGRSNVSDDLVWEIARAQNSFLVKRPGCQFSRDPLNLANKHSRKYAGFANSKAIGIHLTENGNVAVTTKKPGMSNKPASNAITNTYSSTAASRKIYKGVANTTAKSGYRPDLRAVAVSRASALRASQKTKKEAPAKKPRGVKAWKAAEESS
;
A
#
# COMPACT_ATOMS: atom_id res chain seq x y z
N MET A 1 31.18 44.08 -38.83
CA MET A 1 30.31 45.19 -39.28
C MET A 1 28.95 44.91 -38.67
N SER A 2 28.64 45.51 -37.52
CA SER A 2 28.04 46.87 -37.44
C SER A 2 26.62 46.83 -38.04
N PHE A 3 25.54 47.31 -37.43
CA PHE A 3 25.31 48.01 -36.16
C PHE A 3 23.80 48.36 -36.12
N PHE A 4 23.24 48.48 -34.90
CA PHE A 4 22.07 49.30 -34.48
C PHE A 4 20.69 49.09 -35.17
N ALA A 5 19.52 49.39 -34.59
CA ALA A 5 18.95 49.52 -33.23
C ALA A 5 17.54 50.15 -33.38
N PHE A 6 16.90 50.40 -32.23
CA PHE A 6 15.80 51.33 -31.93
C PHE A 6 14.37 50.81 -32.13
N GLY A 7 13.43 50.94 -31.20
CA GLY A 7 13.33 51.61 -29.89
C GLY A 7 11.95 51.25 -29.28
N SER A 8 11.79 51.08 -27.97
CA SER A 8 11.60 52.11 -26.92
C SER A 8 10.11 52.40 -26.61
N ALA A 9 9.70 52.11 -25.37
CA ALA A 9 8.78 52.86 -24.48
C ALA A 9 8.24 51.88 -23.40
N ALA A 10 8.85 51.77 -22.21
CA ALA A 10 8.76 52.67 -21.04
C ALA A 10 7.40 52.62 -20.29
N SER A 11 7.44 52.00 -19.10
CA SER A 11 6.65 52.31 -17.90
C SER A 11 7.31 51.45 -16.80
N THR A 12 8.25 51.90 -15.95
CA THR A 12 8.40 53.11 -15.14
C THR A 12 7.38 53.26 -14.01
N VAL A 13 7.05 52.17 -13.30
CA VAL A 13 6.42 52.26 -11.97
C VAL A 13 7.04 51.29 -10.93
N ASP A 14 7.73 50.22 -11.34
CA ASP A 14 8.12 49.15 -10.40
C ASP A 14 9.39 49.38 -9.57
N HIS A 15 10.09 50.51 -9.71
CA HIS A 15 11.35 50.73 -9.00
C HIS A 15 11.27 51.63 -7.74
N ALA A 16 10.10 52.20 -7.43
CA ALA A 16 9.96 53.18 -6.33
C ALA A 16 9.26 52.65 -5.05
N ALA A 17 8.71 51.43 -5.04
CA ALA A 17 8.08 50.85 -3.85
C ALA A 17 9.03 49.95 -3.00
N ALA A 18 10.23 49.67 -3.51
CA ALA A 18 11.17 48.73 -2.88
C ALA A 18 12.25 49.39 -1.98
N GLN A 19 12.23 50.71 -1.80
CA GLN A 19 13.29 51.43 -1.05
C GLN A 19 12.82 52.25 0.16
N THR A 20 11.54 52.18 0.54
CA THR A 20 11.00 52.89 1.73
C THR A 20 10.29 51.96 2.72
N LEU A 21 10.79 50.73 2.88
CA LEU A 21 10.44 49.85 4.01
C LEU A 21 11.66 49.18 4.65
N THR A 22 12.83 49.81 4.48
CA THR A 22 14.09 49.49 5.19
C THR A 22 14.48 50.58 6.19
N GLN A 23 13.60 51.56 6.43
CA GLN A 23 13.73 52.56 7.51
C GLN A 23 12.44 52.61 8.37
N GLN A 24 12.04 51.49 8.95
CA GLN A 24 11.30 51.55 10.23
C GLN A 24 11.47 50.26 11.04
N ALA A 25 12.66 49.66 10.97
CA ALA A 25 13.10 48.66 11.93
C ALA A 25 13.73 49.37 13.14
N ALA A 26 12.95 50.21 13.83
CA ALA A 26 13.36 50.89 15.07
C ALA A 26 12.17 51.49 15.84
N SER A 27 11.17 50.69 16.17
CA SER A 27 10.32 50.86 17.37
C SER A 27 9.23 49.79 17.37
N VAL A 28 8.90 49.26 18.54
CA VAL A 28 7.93 48.18 18.79
C VAL A 28 8.46 46.81 18.34
N GLY A 29 9.05 46.03 19.24
CA GLY A 29 8.34 45.40 20.34
C GLY A 29 7.77 44.08 19.83
N GLY A 30 8.37 42.97 20.27
CA GLY A 30 8.11 41.63 19.76
C GLY A 30 6.70 41.10 20.01
N ILE A 31 6.48 39.89 19.50
CA ILE A 31 5.26 39.06 19.53
C ILE A 31 4.31 39.38 18.37
N GLY A 32 4.38 38.61 17.28
CA GLY A 32 3.36 38.71 16.22
C GLY A 32 3.66 38.05 14.86
N LEU A 33 4.85 37.51 14.63
CA LEU A 33 5.25 37.01 13.29
C LEU A 33 4.57 35.72 12.81
N ALA A 34 3.89 34.98 13.70
CA ALA A 34 3.18 33.75 13.32
C ALA A 34 1.71 33.97 12.94
N SER A 35 1.06 35.03 13.46
CA SER A 35 -0.36 35.28 13.20
C SER A 35 -0.62 35.92 11.83
N LEU A 36 0.32 36.72 11.33
CA LEU A 36 0.16 37.38 10.02
C LEU A 36 0.42 36.44 8.83
N LYS A 37 1.17 35.34 9.00
CA LYS A 37 1.40 34.36 7.93
C LYS A 37 0.16 33.49 7.65
N TRP A 38 -0.72 33.31 8.63
CA TRP A 38 -1.99 32.58 8.44
C TRP A 38 -3.07 33.43 7.76
N GLN A 39 -3.10 34.74 8.05
CA GLN A 39 -4.06 35.66 7.44
C GLN A 39 -3.75 35.99 5.97
N ALA A 40 -2.46 36.04 5.58
CA ALA A 40 -2.07 36.27 4.19
C ALA A 40 -2.49 35.13 3.23
N ALA A 41 -2.43 33.87 3.67
CA ALA A 41 -2.81 32.72 2.83
C ALA A 41 -4.33 32.60 2.63
N ALA A 42 -5.14 33.05 3.60
CA ALA A 42 -6.60 33.01 3.52
C ALA A 42 -7.19 34.09 2.58
N LEU A 43 -6.47 35.18 2.35
CA LEU A 43 -6.88 36.26 1.45
C LEU A 43 -6.55 35.98 -0.02
N THR A 44 -5.47 35.23 -0.33
CA THR A 44 -5.13 34.83 -1.70
C THR A 44 -6.07 33.77 -2.29
N ALA A 45 -6.77 33.00 -1.44
CA ALA A 45 -7.73 32.00 -1.90
C ALA A 45 -9.10 32.62 -2.27
N LYS A 46 -9.47 33.77 -1.67
CA LYS A 46 -10.78 34.41 -1.91
C LYS A 46 -10.83 35.32 -3.14
N THR A 47 -9.69 35.80 -3.63
CA THR A 47 -9.65 36.61 -4.87
C THR A 47 -9.61 35.77 -6.15
N CYS A 48 -9.39 34.46 -6.06
CA CYS A 48 -9.33 33.57 -7.22
C CYS A 48 -10.70 32.99 -7.64
N GLU A 49 -11.73 33.08 -6.79
CA GLU A 49 -13.08 32.58 -7.10
C GLU A 49 -13.97 33.60 -7.83
N HIS A 50 -13.61 34.89 -7.87
CA HIS A 50 -14.49 35.93 -8.42
C HIS A 50 -14.18 36.33 -9.88
N THR A 51 -13.00 36.00 -10.42
CA THR A 51 -12.59 36.44 -11.77
C THR A 51 -12.91 35.45 -12.90
N GLN A 52 -13.75 34.44 -12.65
CA GLN A 52 -13.97 33.35 -13.59
C GLN A 52 -15.42 33.22 -14.10
N LEU A 53 -16.30 34.18 -13.80
CA LEU A 53 -17.70 34.16 -14.23
C LEU A 53 -18.11 35.27 -15.22
N ASP A 54 -17.21 36.19 -15.58
CA ASP A 54 -17.52 37.34 -16.46
C ASP A 54 -16.71 37.34 -17.76
N ARG A 55 -16.51 36.17 -18.39
CA ARG A 55 -15.90 36.09 -19.73
C ARG A 55 -16.73 35.36 -20.79
N ASP A 56 -17.88 34.80 -20.44
CA ASP A 56 -18.66 33.93 -21.32
C ASP A 56 -19.97 34.57 -21.79
N GLN A 57 -20.01 35.90 -21.98
CA GLN A 57 -21.24 36.59 -22.41
C GLN A 57 -21.01 37.70 -23.45
N LYS A 58 -20.17 37.43 -24.43
CA LYS A 58 -20.23 38.07 -25.76
C LYS A 58 -20.03 36.98 -26.80
N ASP A 59 -20.79 37.09 -27.88
CA ASP A 59 -20.82 36.22 -29.06
C ASP A 59 -22.01 35.22 -29.11
N GLU A 60 -23.22 35.69 -28.80
CA GLU A 60 -24.42 35.25 -29.52
C GLU A 60 -24.78 36.34 -30.53
N GLU A 61 -24.42 36.15 -31.81
CA GLU A 61 -25.33 36.30 -32.96
C GLU A 61 -24.61 35.87 -34.26
N VAL A 62 -25.38 35.33 -35.20
CA VAL A 62 -25.02 34.99 -36.60
C VAL A 62 -24.36 33.62 -36.82
N ALA A 63 -25.19 32.60 -37.06
CA ALA A 63 -25.27 31.92 -38.37
C ALA A 63 -25.97 30.56 -38.24
N TYR A 64 -27.25 30.55 -38.60
CA TYR A 64 -28.01 29.35 -38.92
C TYR A 64 -27.46 28.75 -40.24
N SER A 65 -26.65 27.68 -40.18
CA SER A 65 -26.45 26.76 -41.32
C SER A 65 -25.82 25.43 -40.90
N HIS A 66 -26.59 24.36 -41.11
CA HIS A 66 -26.23 22.93 -41.13
C HIS A 66 -25.20 22.41 -40.11
N THR A 67 -25.71 21.89 -38.98
CA THR A 67 -24.94 21.03 -38.07
C THR A 67 -25.42 19.58 -38.21
N THR A 68 -24.50 18.70 -38.57
CA THR A 68 -24.63 17.23 -38.46
C THR A 68 -25.08 16.86 -37.04
N PRO A 69 -26.04 15.93 -36.87
CA PRO A 69 -26.49 15.52 -35.53
C PRO A 69 -25.30 15.00 -34.70
N PRO A 70 -25.19 15.37 -33.41
CA PRO A 70 -24.14 14.84 -32.56
C PRO A 70 -24.32 13.32 -32.47
N ALA A 71 -23.24 12.58 -32.73
CA ALA A 71 -23.21 11.14 -32.54
C ALA A 71 -23.74 10.81 -31.14
N ARG A 72 -24.74 9.92 -31.08
CA ARG A 72 -25.24 9.32 -29.83
C ARG A 72 -24.05 9.00 -28.92
N PRO A 73 -24.09 9.31 -27.60
CA PRO A 73 -23.16 8.67 -26.69
C PRO A 73 -23.41 7.17 -26.83
N ASP A 74 -22.41 6.49 -27.37
CA ASP A 74 -22.40 5.07 -27.55
C ASP A 74 -22.86 4.42 -26.24
N SER A 75 -23.97 3.70 -26.28
CA SER A 75 -24.54 2.98 -25.15
C SER A 75 -23.74 1.72 -24.82
N THR A 76 -22.47 1.63 -25.25
CA THR A 76 -21.57 0.59 -24.79
C THR A 76 -21.29 0.88 -23.31
N PRO A 77 -21.76 0.03 -22.38
CA PRO A 77 -21.28 0.13 -21.01
C PRO A 77 -19.75 0.08 -21.07
N PRO A 78 -19.01 0.86 -20.25
CA PRO A 78 -17.56 0.70 -20.19
C PRO A 78 -17.33 -0.78 -19.91
N THR A 79 -16.80 -1.49 -20.91
CA THR A 79 -16.48 -2.90 -20.80
C THR A 79 -15.27 -2.96 -19.88
N ARG A 80 -15.51 -2.79 -18.57
CA ARG A 80 -14.76 -3.50 -17.56
C ARG A 80 -15.02 -4.95 -17.92
N ILE A 81 -14.18 -5.49 -18.79
CA ILE A 81 -14.06 -6.91 -19.05
C ILE A 81 -13.82 -7.51 -17.66
N MET A 82 -14.90 -7.90 -16.98
CA MET A 82 -14.80 -8.84 -15.89
C MET A 82 -14.35 -10.11 -16.60
N SER A 83 -13.04 -10.31 -16.67
CA SER A 83 -12.45 -11.44 -17.37
C SER A 83 -12.94 -12.71 -16.69
N TYR A 84 -14.00 -13.30 -17.23
CA TYR A 84 -14.50 -14.62 -16.85
C TYR A 84 -13.47 -15.72 -17.16
N ALA A 85 -12.44 -15.41 -17.95
CA ALA A 85 -11.28 -16.25 -18.18
C ALA A 85 -10.51 -16.48 -16.86
N GLY A 86 -10.82 -17.59 -16.17
CA GLY A 86 -10.14 -18.03 -14.96
C GLY A 86 -11.01 -18.08 -13.69
N ARG A 87 -12.34 -18.01 -13.81
CA ARG A 87 -13.24 -18.40 -12.72
C ARG A 87 -13.77 -19.81 -12.97
N SER A 88 -13.66 -20.68 -11.97
CA SER A 88 -14.27 -22.00 -12.00
C SER A 88 -15.79 -21.88 -12.10
N ASN A 89 -16.43 -22.87 -12.73
CA ASN A 89 -17.90 -22.99 -12.78
C ASN A 89 -18.52 -23.16 -11.37
N VAL A 90 -17.70 -23.51 -10.39
CA VAL A 90 -18.07 -23.62 -8.97
C VAL A 90 -17.58 -22.37 -8.24
N SER A 91 -18.44 -21.77 -7.43
CA SER A 91 -18.08 -20.61 -6.60
C SER A 91 -17.23 -21.03 -5.40
N ASP A 92 -16.24 -20.18 -5.06
CA ASP A 92 -15.35 -20.41 -3.91
C ASP A 92 -16.15 -20.49 -2.58
N ASP A 93 -17.30 -19.81 -2.48
CA ASP A 93 -18.16 -19.81 -1.30
C ASP A 93 -18.92 -21.14 -1.14
N LEU A 94 -19.39 -21.73 -2.24
CA LEU A 94 -20.02 -23.05 -2.20
C LEU A 94 -19.03 -24.12 -1.75
N VAL A 95 -17.79 -24.09 -2.28
CA VAL A 95 -16.73 -25.02 -1.86
C VAL A 95 -16.46 -24.89 -0.36
N TRP A 96 -16.47 -23.66 0.17
CA TRP A 96 -16.30 -23.43 1.60
C TRP A 96 -17.46 -23.98 2.43
N GLU A 97 -18.72 -23.72 2.06
CA GLU A 97 -19.87 -24.19 2.83
C GLU A 97 -19.96 -25.72 2.88
N ILE A 98 -19.50 -26.41 1.84
CA ILE A 98 -19.39 -27.87 1.83
C ILE A 98 -18.26 -28.35 2.75
N ALA A 99 -17.07 -27.76 2.64
CA ALA A 99 -15.86 -28.25 3.30
C ALA A 99 -15.56 -27.65 4.69
N ARG A 100 -16.34 -26.66 5.15
CA ARG A 100 -16.12 -25.97 6.43
C ARG A 100 -16.28 -26.89 7.64
N ALA A 101 -17.20 -27.84 7.59
CA ALA A 101 -17.52 -28.70 8.73
C ALA A 101 -16.51 -29.85 8.87
N GLN A 102 -16.06 -30.38 7.73
CA GLN A 102 -15.20 -31.55 7.64
C GLN A 102 -14.28 -31.43 6.41
N ASN A 103 -12.96 -31.40 6.65
CA ASN A 103 -11.92 -31.53 5.64
C ASN A 103 -10.67 -32.14 6.29
N SER A 104 -9.75 -32.68 5.48
CA SER A 104 -8.53 -33.35 5.98
C SER A 104 -7.55 -32.40 6.67
N PHE A 105 -7.63 -31.10 6.38
CA PHE A 105 -6.75 -30.09 6.96
C PHE A 105 -7.25 -29.55 8.31
N LEU A 106 -8.48 -29.89 8.71
CA LEU A 106 -9.15 -29.33 9.87
C LEU A 106 -8.64 -29.98 11.15
N VAL A 107 -8.16 -29.15 12.09
CA VAL A 107 -7.74 -29.58 13.42
C VAL A 107 -8.63 -28.89 14.44
N LYS A 108 -9.53 -29.68 15.05
CA LYS A 108 -10.45 -29.21 16.09
C LYS A 108 -9.80 -29.38 17.46
N ARG A 109 -9.73 -28.30 18.24
CA ARG A 109 -9.27 -28.26 19.63
C ARG A 109 -10.32 -27.52 20.47
N PRO A 110 -10.39 -27.74 21.80
CA PRO A 110 -11.32 -27.00 22.64
C PRO A 110 -11.04 -25.49 22.52
N GLY A 111 -12.06 -24.71 22.18
CA GLY A 111 -11.98 -23.24 22.06
C GLY A 111 -11.28 -22.70 20.81
N CYS A 112 -10.70 -23.53 19.94
CA CYS A 112 -10.01 -23.06 18.73
C CYS A 112 -10.04 -24.07 17.57
N GLN A 113 -10.22 -23.55 16.36
CA GLN A 113 -10.19 -24.34 15.12
C GLN A 113 -9.03 -23.89 14.24
N PHE A 114 -8.13 -24.83 13.95
CA PHE A 114 -6.95 -24.59 13.13
C PHE A 114 -7.02 -25.34 11.81
N SER A 115 -6.20 -24.92 10.85
CA SER A 115 -6.06 -25.56 9.56
C SER A 115 -4.58 -25.82 9.24
N ARG A 116 -4.30 -27.01 8.72
CA ARG A 116 -2.99 -27.44 8.23
C ARG A 116 -2.78 -27.20 6.73
N ASP A 117 -3.65 -26.43 6.09
CA ASP A 117 -3.54 -26.09 4.67
C ASP A 117 -2.19 -25.39 4.38
N PRO A 118 -1.38 -25.86 3.41
CA PRO A 118 -0.11 -25.22 3.04
C PRO A 118 -0.29 -23.79 2.51
N LEU A 119 -1.47 -23.44 2.00
CA LEU A 119 -1.79 -22.12 1.44
C LEU A 119 -2.54 -21.20 2.43
N ASN A 120 -2.43 -21.49 3.74
CA ASN A 120 -3.01 -20.68 4.80
C ASN A 120 -1.93 -19.91 5.60
N LEU A 121 -2.00 -18.57 5.57
CA LEU A 121 -1.01 -17.71 6.24
C LEU A 121 -1.14 -17.66 7.77
N ALA A 122 -2.36 -17.77 8.30
CA ALA A 122 -2.62 -17.59 9.73
C ALA A 122 -2.84 -18.92 10.47
N ASN A 123 -2.89 -20.04 9.74
CA ASN A 123 -3.25 -21.38 10.24
C ASN A 123 -4.61 -21.45 10.97
N LYS A 124 -5.46 -20.43 10.81
CA LYS A 124 -6.82 -20.38 11.36
C LYS A 124 -7.79 -21.00 10.36
N HIS A 125 -8.76 -21.77 10.86
CA HIS A 125 -9.86 -22.26 10.03
C HIS A 125 -10.87 -21.13 9.81
N SER A 126 -10.75 -20.43 8.67
CA SER A 126 -11.62 -19.31 8.30
C SER A 126 -11.65 -19.15 6.79
N ARG A 127 -12.81 -18.76 6.25
CA ARG A 127 -13.04 -18.52 4.81
C ARG A 127 -11.96 -17.66 4.18
N LYS A 128 -11.53 -16.59 4.86
CA LYS A 128 -10.52 -15.64 4.37
C LYS A 128 -9.17 -16.31 4.07
N TYR A 129 -8.76 -17.27 4.91
CA TYR A 129 -7.44 -17.89 4.84
C TYR A 129 -7.43 -19.29 4.23
N ALA A 130 -8.59 -19.86 3.92
CA ALA A 130 -8.72 -21.16 3.28
C ALA A 130 -8.17 -21.10 1.84
N GLY A 131 -6.99 -21.67 1.59
CA GLY A 131 -6.34 -21.67 0.29
C GLY A 131 -6.83 -22.79 -0.62
N PHE A 132 -7.32 -23.89 -0.05
CA PHE A 132 -7.97 -24.96 -0.80
C PHE A 132 -9.26 -24.48 -1.50
N ALA A 133 -10.10 -23.70 -0.80
CA ALA A 133 -11.39 -23.21 -1.32
C ALA A 133 -11.25 -21.98 -2.22
N ASN A 134 -10.30 -21.09 -1.93
CA ASN A 134 -10.13 -19.88 -2.73
C ASN A 134 -9.43 -20.14 -4.08
N SER A 135 -9.93 -19.52 -5.14
CA SER A 135 -9.30 -19.42 -6.45
C SER A 135 -7.93 -18.72 -6.38
N LYS A 136 -7.83 -17.65 -5.59
CA LYS A 136 -6.59 -16.92 -5.27
C LYS A 136 -6.14 -17.20 -3.83
N ALA A 137 -4.93 -17.73 -3.67
CA ALA A 137 -4.36 -18.02 -2.35
C ALA A 137 -2.86 -17.76 -2.34
N ILE A 138 -2.34 -17.48 -1.14
CA ILE A 138 -0.92 -17.21 -0.89
C ILE A 138 -0.48 -18.09 0.27
N GLY A 139 0.49 -18.96 0.03
CA GLY A 139 1.22 -19.70 1.06
C GLY A 139 2.62 -19.13 1.21
N ILE A 140 3.12 -19.09 2.45
CA ILE A 140 4.53 -18.77 2.71
C ILE A 140 5.09 -19.85 3.63
N HIS A 141 6.14 -20.51 3.15
CA HIS A 141 6.80 -21.60 3.86
C HIS A 141 8.32 -21.47 3.72
N LEU A 142 9.02 -22.25 4.53
CA LEU A 142 10.46 -22.41 4.40
C LEU A 142 10.73 -23.62 3.51
N THR A 143 11.69 -23.46 2.60
CA THR A 143 12.27 -24.61 1.90
C THR A 143 13.26 -25.33 2.83
N GLU A 144 13.64 -26.55 2.48
CA GLU A 144 14.69 -27.31 3.18
C GLU A 144 16.00 -26.52 3.33
N ASN A 145 16.34 -25.72 2.31
CA ASN A 145 17.53 -24.86 2.30
C ASN A 145 17.42 -23.59 3.16
N GLY A 146 16.37 -23.44 3.98
CA GLY A 146 16.13 -22.23 4.77
C GLY A 146 15.70 -21.00 3.96
N ASN A 147 15.42 -21.13 2.67
CA ASN A 147 14.90 -20.04 1.86
C ASN A 147 13.41 -19.80 2.15
N VAL A 148 12.94 -18.57 1.96
CA VAL A 148 11.52 -18.22 2.12
C VAL A 148 10.84 -18.40 0.76
N ALA A 149 9.98 -19.41 0.65
CA ALA A 149 9.19 -19.69 -0.54
C ALA A 149 7.79 -19.08 -0.40
N VAL A 150 7.40 -18.26 -1.38
CA VAL A 150 6.07 -17.66 -1.50
C VAL A 150 5.35 -18.35 -2.64
N THR A 151 4.31 -19.12 -2.32
CA THR A 151 3.50 -19.84 -3.28
C THR A 151 2.18 -19.13 -3.53
N THR A 152 1.81 -18.95 -4.78
CA THR A 152 0.55 -18.31 -5.20
C THR A 152 -0.21 -19.18 -6.19
N LYS A 153 -1.54 -19.19 -6.13
CA LYS A 153 -2.39 -19.89 -7.12
C LYS A 153 -2.59 -19.04 -8.38
N LYS A 154 -2.63 -19.69 -9.54
CA LYS A 154 -2.99 -19.07 -10.83
C LYS A 154 -4.49 -19.20 -11.04
N PRO A 155 -5.27 -18.11 -11.03
CA PRO A 155 -6.72 -18.22 -11.22
C PRO A 155 -7.10 -18.88 -12.56
N GLY A 156 -6.32 -18.62 -13.63
CA GLY A 156 -6.56 -19.22 -14.96
C GLY A 156 -6.33 -20.73 -15.07
N MET A 157 -5.76 -21.39 -14.05
CA MET A 157 -5.33 -22.80 -14.13
C MET A 157 -5.96 -23.67 -13.04
N SER A 158 -7.19 -23.34 -12.59
CA SER A 158 -7.90 -24.09 -11.54
C SER A 158 -8.00 -25.59 -11.83
N ASN A 159 -8.25 -25.95 -13.09
CA ASN A 159 -8.49 -27.32 -13.53
C ASN A 159 -7.20 -28.14 -13.71
N LYS A 160 -6.02 -27.50 -13.58
CA LYS A 160 -4.71 -28.15 -13.75
C LYS A 160 -3.90 -28.04 -12.46
N PRO A 161 -4.18 -28.87 -11.44
CA PRO A 161 -3.63 -28.70 -10.09
C PRO A 161 -2.10 -28.69 -10.05
N ALA A 162 -1.43 -29.51 -10.86
CA ALA A 162 0.04 -29.55 -10.93
C ALA A 162 0.68 -28.22 -11.38
N SER A 163 -0.01 -27.45 -12.22
CA SER A 163 0.51 -26.19 -12.81
C SER A 163 -0.12 -24.92 -12.22
N ASN A 164 -1.05 -25.11 -11.28
CA ASN A 164 -1.83 -24.04 -10.65
C ASN A 164 -0.99 -23.21 -9.67
N ALA A 165 0.01 -23.81 -9.03
CA ALA A 165 0.87 -23.10 -8.10
C ALA A 165 2.11 -22.49 -8.82
N ILE A 166 2.47 -21.26 -8.43
CA ILE A 166 3.78 -20.64 -8.72
C ILE A 166 4.46 -20.43 -7.39
N THR A 167 5.72 -20.85 -7.27
CA THR A 167 6.54 -20.61 -6.09
C THR A 167 7.67 -19.66 -6.43
N ASN A 168 7.71 -18.51 -5.76
CA ASN A 168 8.80 -17.55 -5.81
C ASN A 168 9.66 -17.72 -4.57
N THR A 169 10.91 -18.11 -4.75
CA THR A 169 11.83 -18.36 -3.65
C THR A 169 12.75 -17.17 -3.42
N TYR A 170 12.86 -16.73 -2.16
CA TYR A 170 13.81 -15.74 -1.73
C TYR A 170 14.92 -16.39 -0.91
N SER A 171 16.18 -16.15 -1.30
CA SER A 171 17.36 -16.65 -0.60
C SER A 171 17.35 -16.26 0.89
N SER A 172 17.75 -17.19 1.76
CA SER A 172 17.88 -16.94 3.20
C SER A 172 18.85 -15.80 3.50
N THR A 173 19.98 -15.76 2.78
CA THR A 173 21.04 -14.75 2.90
C THR A 173 20.61 -13.35 2.43
N ALA A 174 19.52 -13.25 1.65
CA ALA A 174 19.05 -11.95 1.18
C ALA A 174 18.63 -11.03 2.33
N ALA A 175 18.82 -9.73 2.14
CA ALA A 175 18.41 -8.71 3.11
C ALA A 175 16.92 -8.79 3.43
N SER A 176 16.55 -8.74 4.71
CA SER A 176 15.16 -8.88 5.17
C SER A 176 14.21 -7.89 4.49
N ARG A 177 14.66 -6.65 4.24
CA ARG A 177 13.90 -5.62 3.53
C ARG A 177 13.52 -6.06 2.11
N LYS A 178 14.43 -6.72 1.38
CA LYS A 178 14.18 -7.20 0.01
C LYS A 178 13.09 -8.27 -0.01
N ILE A 179 13.13 -9.18 0.96
CA ILE A 179 12.15 -10.27 1.08
C ILE A 179 10.77 -9.71 1.42
N TYR A 180 10.67 -8.86 2.45
CA TYR A 180 9.38 -8.29 2.85
C TYR A 180 8.78 -7.41 1.75
N LYS A 181 9.61 -6.62 1.06
CA LYS A 181 9.18 -5.86 -0.13
C LYS A 181 8.69 -6.79 -1.24
N GLY A 182 9.40 -7.89 -1.49
CA GLY A 182 9.01 -8.93 -2.46
C GLY A 182 7.64 -9.53 -2.13
N VAL A 183 7.47 -10.04 -0.92
CA VAL A 183 6.20 -10.61 -0.41
C VAL A 183 5.06 -9.61 -0.53
N ALA A 184 5.30 -8.37 -0.11
CA ALA A 184 4.31 -7.30 -0.15
C ALA A 184 3.91 -6.94 -1.59
N ASN A 185 4.86 -6.97 -2.52
CA ASN A 185 4.62 -6.71 -3.94
C ASN A 185 3.83 -7.86 -4.59
N THR A 186 4.20 -9.12 -4.34
CA THR A 186 3.47 -10.30 -4.83
C THR A 186 2.01 -10.27 -4.37
N THR A 187 1.75 -9.76 -3.17
CA THR A 187 0.41 -9.72 -2.58
C THR A 187 -0.45 -8.56 -3.10
N ALA A 188 0.12 -7.35 -3.21
CA ALA A 188 -0.66 -6.13 -3.43
C ALA A 188 -0.37 -5.38 -4.74
N LYS A 189 0.84 -5.49 -5.33
CA LYS A 189 1.25 -4.63 -6.47
C LYS A 189 0.36 -4.84 -7.71
N SER A 190 -0.02 -6.08 -7.97
CA SER A 190 -0.92 -6.45 -9.08
C SER A 190 -2.40 -6.50 -8.67
N GLY A 191 -2.73 -6.01 -7.47
CA GLY A 191 -4.09 -6.15 -6.93
C GLY A 191 -4.52 -7.61 -6.70
N TYR A 192 -3.57 -8.52 -6.45
CA TYR A 192 -3.87 -9.95 -6.33
C TYR A 192 -4.76 -10.25 -5.12
N ARG A 193 -4.27 -9.99 -3.90
CA ARG A 193 -4.98 -10.12 -2.61
C ARG A 193 -4.47 -9.13 -1.56
N PRO A 194 -4.77 -7.82 -1.69
CA PRO A 194 -4.22 -6.79 -0.78
C PRO A 194 -4.65 -6.98 0.69
N ASP A 195 -5.77 -7.67 0.94
CA ASP A 195 -6.30 -8.01 2.25
C ASP A 195 -5.37 -8.91 3.10
N LEU A 196 -4.50 -9.67 2.44
CA LEU A 196 -3.54 -10.58 3.07
C LEU A 196 -2.17 -9.94 3.29
N ARG A 197 -1.92 -8.73 2.79
CA ARG A 197 -0.59 -8.09 2.78
C ARG A 197 0.06 -8.06 4.16
N ALA A 198 -0.67 -7.59 5.17
CA ALA A 198 -0.15 -7.49 6.53
C ALA A 198 0.21 -8.85 7.11
N VAL A 199 -0.68 -9.85 6.94
CA VAL A 199 -0.51 -11.21 7.45
C VAL A 199 0.63 -11.95 6.72
N ALA A 200 0.78 -11.69 5.42
CA ALA A 200 1.86 -12.27 4.61
C ALA A 200 3.23 -11.77 5.07
N VAL A 201 3.37 -10.46 5.27
CA VAL A 201 4.61 -9.85 5.78
C VAL A 201 4.90 -10.33 7.20
N SER A 202 3.90 -10.39 8.08
CA SER A 202 4.09 -10.87 9.45
C SER A 202 4.55 -12.33 9.47
N ARG A 203 3.95 -13.22 8.67
CA ARG A 203 4.38 -14.62 8.56
C ARG A 203 5.81 -14.73 8.03
N ALA A 204 6.16 -14.02 6.96
CA ALA A 204 7.51 -14.01 6.43
C ALA A 204 8.54 -13.53 7.47
N SER A 205 8.19 -12.54 8.29
CA SER A 205 9.04 -12.05 9.37
C SER A 205 9.21 -13.07 10.49
N ALA A 206 8.14 -13.78 10.87
CA ALA A 206 8.18 -14.83 11.88
C ALA A 206 9.05 -16.01 11.44
N LEU A 207 8.95 -16.42 10.16
CA LEU A 207 9.78 -17.49 9.59
C LEU A 207 11.27 -17.12 9.56
N ARG A 208 11.61 -15.85 9.29
CA ARG A 208 13.01 -15.40 9.39
C ARG A 208 13.47 -15.32 10.84
N ALA A 209 12.60 -14.88 11.74
CA ALA A 209 12.91 -14.86 13.16
C ALA A 209 13.17 -16.28 13.70
N SER A 210 12.45 -17.30 13.22
CA SER A 210 12.68 -18.70 13.65
C SER A 210 13.99 -19.29 13.15
N GLN A 211 14.53 -18.82 12.03
CA GLN A 211 15.84 -19.27 11.52
C GLN A 211 17.02 -18.67 12.28
N LYS A 212 16.80 -17.54 12.95
CA LYS A 212 17.86 -16.88 13.70
C LYS A 212 18.23 -17.75 14.88
N THR A 213 19.52 -18.08 14.99
CA THR A 213 20.05 -18.76 16.17
C THR A 213 19.70 -17.95 17.42
N LYS A 214 19.10 -18.61 18.40
CA LYS A 214 18.80 -17.98 19.68
C LYS A 214 20.13 -17.80 20.39
N LYS A 215 20.43 -16.56 20.79
CA LYS A 215 21.56 -16.31 21.68
C LYS A 215 21.28 -17.05 22.98
N GLU A 216 22.29 -17.75 23.50
CA GLU A 216 22.18 -18.37 24.82
C GLU A 216 21.71 -17.32 25.83
N ALA A 217 20.69 -17.68 26.61
CA ALA A 217 20.19 -16.78 27.62
C ALA A 217 21.33 -16.46 28.58
N PRO A 218 21.58 -15.19 28.93
CA PRO A 218 22.57 -14.87 29.94
C PRO A 218 22.24 -15.65 31.21
N ALA A 219 23.26 -16.25 31.83
CA ALA A 219 23.09 -17.05 33.04
C ALA A 219 22.21 -16.28 34.03
N LYS A 220 21.12 -16.89 34.48
CA LYS A 220 20.21 -16.25 35.42
C LYS A 220 20.99 -15.98 36.70
N LYS A 221 21.22 -14.70 37.01
CA LYS A 221 21.81 -14.29 38.28
C LYS A 221 20.99 -14.93 39.41
N PRO A 222 21.59 -15.73 40.31
CA PRO A 222 20.85 -16.25 41.45
C PRO A 222 20.31 -15.07 42.26
N ARG A 223 19.08 -15.18 42.76
CA ARG A 223 18.43 -14.15 43.59
C ARG A 223 17.95 -14.79 44.89
N GLY A 224 17.88 -13.97 45.95
CA GLY A 224 17.42 -14.40 47.28
C GLY A 224 18.35 -15.42 47.91
N VAL A 225 17.80 -16.41 48.62
CA VAL A 225 18.55 -17.42 49.38
C VAL A 225 19.59 -18.16 48.53
N LYS A 226 19.32 -18.38 47.24
CA LYS A 226 20.28 -19.02 46.32
C LYS A 226 21.50 -18.15 46.01
N ALA A 227 21.37 -16.83 46.09
CA ALA A 227 22.49 -15.91 45.94
C ALA A 227 23.37 -15.89 47.19
N TRP A 228 22.75 -15.94 48.37
CA TRP A 228 23.47 -16.01 49.65
C TRP A 228 24.27 -17.31 49.78
N LYS A 229 23.65 -18.46 49.48
CA LYS A 229 24.36 -19.75 49.47
C LYS A 229 25.49 -19.82 48.44
N ALA A 230 25.29 -19.24 47.26
CA ALA A 230 26.35 -19.17 46.24
C ALA A 230 27.50 -18.22 46.64
N ALA A 231 27.25 -17.23 47.51
CA ALA A 231 28.29 -16.37 48.05
C ALA A 231 29.08 -17.06 49.17
N GLU A 232 28.40 -17.84 50.02
CA GLU A 232 29.00 -18.68 51.06
C GLU A 232 29.88 -19.79 50.46
N GLU A 233 29.45 -20.46 49.39
CA GLU A 233 30.25 -21.48 48.69
C GLU A 233 31.46 -20.92 47.93
N SER A 234 31.52 -19.61 47.72
CA SER A 234 32.63 -18.92 47.04
C SER A 234 33.64 -18.27 47.98
N SER A 235 33.41 -18.34 49.30
CA SER A 235 34.27 -17.79 50.37
C SER A 235 35.04 -18.90 51.07
#